data_AF-A0A5C8ZHK2-F1
#
_entry.id   AF-A0A5C8ZHK2-F1
#
_cell.length_a   1.000
_cell.length_b   1.000
_cell.length_c   1.000
_cell.angle_alpha   90.00
_cell.angle_beta   90.00
_cell.angle_gamma   90.00
#
_symmetry.space_group_name_H-M   'P 1'
#
loop_
_entity.id
_entity.type
_entity.pdbx_description
1 polymer ?
#
loop_
_entity_poly.entity_id
_entity_poly.type
_entity_poly.pdbx_seq_one_letter_code
_entity_poly.pdbx_strand_id
1 'polypeptide(L)'
;MEQPAAAHPRAAQDLARLRRAPRPPVRAPAGPRLPARGGGRLGPRPARRVAHGLTPPGRVLHAQGPPSRAPYRGGVHRLLLQRRWLRAIALALLFTLACLALARWQWDRRVERLAAIELVQANYHRPPVALSAVVPPGANALPAGSTWTPVAVSGTYLPGSTLLVRHRQHADSGYGYEVLVPLQLDDGRVLVVDRGWLPPDPATADAPSAVPAPPAGRVSAVVRLRPSEPVDGRSAPPGQVQAVDLPGTVAAGVRASAGNGTAAQLVTASYGELEARSEQPAPSATPPAAPDEPSLDEGPHLGYTVQWLLFAVGAWVFLVVHMRRAAYEADVAAGRRERRAELVVRDPNRPPTDEEVEDAAVEAMLAHARAASERQLGVSESVRRSVTQPEDRR
;
A
#
# COMPACT_ATOMS: atom_id res chain seq x y z
N MET A 1 34.47 23.16 8.70
CA MET A 1 34.00 23.41 10.07
C MET A 1 32.62 24.02 9.93
N GLU A 2 31.59 23.19 9.90
CA GLU A 2 30.20 23.63 9.86
C GLU A 2 29.35 22.54 10.52
N GLN A 3 28.73 22.86 11.65
CA GLN A 3 27.85 21.99 12.43
C GLN A 3 26.44 21.98 11.80
N PRO A 4 25.73 20.85 11.74
CA PRO A 4 24.30 20.87 11.50
C PRO A 4 23.53 21.05 12.82
N ALA A 5 22.50 21.89 12.72
CA ALA A 5 21.68 22.41 13.81
C ALA A 5 20.78 21.37 14.50
N ALA A 6 20.51 21.63 15.78
CA ALA A 6 19.65 20.82 16.66
C ALA A 6 18.17 20.82 16.23
N ALA A 7 17.52 19.67 16.38
CA ALA A 7 16.10 19.48 16.12
C ALA A 7 15.20 20.19 17.15
N HIS A 8 14.21 20.95 16.66
CA HIS A 8 13.25 21.70 17.47
C HIS A 8 12.19 20.79 18.16
N PRO A 9 11.91 20.95 19.47
CA PRO A 9 11.02 20.07 20.24
C PRO A 9 9.53 20.46 20.18
N ARG A 10 9.04 21.05 19.08
CA ARG A 10 7.65 21.59 19.02
C ARG A 10 6.62 20.72 18.29
N ALA A 11 7.02 19.70 17.54
CA ALA A 11 6.06 18.88 16.78
C ALA A 11 5.22 17.92 17.65
N ALA A 12 5.69 17.57 18.85
CA ALA A 12 5.01 16.60 19.72
C ALA A 12 3.84 17.18 20.54
N GLN A 13 3.78 18.51 20.71
CA GLN A 13 2.77 19.15 21.57
C GLN A 13 1.46 19.52 20.83
N ASP A 14 1.48 19.64 19.50
CA ASP A 14 0.29 20.01 18.71
C ASP A 14 -0.68 18.83 18.48
N LEU A 15 -0.18 17.58 18.46
CA LEU A 15 -1.02 16.39 18.30
C LEU A 15 -1.87 16.05 19.53
N ALA A 16 -1.47 16.52 20.72
CA ALA A 16 -2.21 16.27 21.96
C ALA A 16 -3.46 17.16 22.13
N ARG A 17 -3.51 18.34 21.49
CA ARG A 17 -4.64 19.28 21.59
C ARG A 17 -5.84 18.93 20.71
N LEU A 18 -5.66 18.10 19.67
CA LEU A 18 -6.74 17.70 18.76
C LEU A 18 -7.62 16.55 19.28
N ARG A 19 -7.24 15.89 20.39
CA ARG A 19 -7.99 14.74 20.95
C ARG A 19 -9.04 15.10 22.01
N ARG A 20 -9.20 16.38 22.40
CA ARG A 20 -10.11 16.79 23.49
C ARG A 20 -10.90 18.08 23.22
N ALA A 21 -11.55 18.20 22.06
CA ALA A 21 -12.55 19.25 21.82
C ALA A 21 -13.97 18.65 21.72
N PRO A 22 -14.98 19.18 22.44
CA PRO A 22 -16.36 18.72 22.34
C PRO A 22 -17.03 19.23 21.05
N ARG A 23 -17.91 18.41 20.47
CA ARG A 23 -18.64 18.72 19.21
C ARG A 23 -19.64 19.87 19.41
N PRO A 24 -19.66 20.89 18.53
CA PRO A 24 -20.71 21.91 18.55
C PRO A 24 -22.00 21.43 17.83
N PRO A 25 -23.17 22.00 18.17
CA PRO A 25 -24.45 21.59 17.61
C PRO A 25 -24.66 22.10 16.18
N VAL A 26 -25.34 21.28 15.37
CA VAL A 26 -25.68 21.54 13.97
C VAL A 26 -26.76 22.63 13.89
N ARG A 27 -26.45 23.77 13.25
CA ARG A 27 -27.43 24.82 12.92
C ARG A 27 -27.55 24.90 11.40
N ALA A 28 -28.76 24.66 10.89
CA ALA A 28 -29.08 24.74 9.46
C ALA A 28 -28.99 26.20 8.96
N PRO A 29 -28.46 26.44 7.74
CA PRO A 29 -28.48 27.78 7.15
C PRO A 29 -29.89 28.15 6.64
N ALA A 30 -30.31 29.37 6.99
CA ALA A 30 -31.55 29.99 6.58
C ALA A 30 -31.52 30.38 5.09
N GLY A 31 -32.63 30.12 4.38
CA GLY A 31 -32.81 30.54 2.99
C GLY A 31 -32.92 32.08 2.85
N PRO A 32 -32.65 32.61 1.64
CA PRO A 32 -32.69 34.04 1.39
C PRO A 32 -34.13 34.58 1.43
N ARG A 33 -34.31 35.67 2.20
CA ARG A 33 -35.53 36.46 2.30
C ARG A 33 -35.67 37.35 1.07
N LEU A 34 -36.81 37.27 0.38
CA LEU A 34 -37.22 38.26 -0.62
C LEU A 34 -37.82 39.49 0.10
N PRO A 35 -37.54 40.72 -0.39
CA PRO A 35 -38.03 41.94 0.23
C PRO A 35 -39.52 42.17 0.00
N ALA A 36 -40.19 42.61 1.06
CA ALA A 36 -41.55 43.12 1.04
C ALA A 36 -41.68 44.34 0.12
N ARG A 37 -42.69 44.35 -0.76
CA ARG A 37 -43.05 45.53 -1.54
C ARG A 37 -44.45 45.99 -1.16
N GLY A 38 -44.46 47.09 -0.41
CA GLY A 38 -45.46 48.14 -0.27
C GLY A 38 -46.91 47.83 -0.60
N GLY A 39 -47.74 47.78 0.45
CA GLY A 39 -49.15 48.09 0.34
C GLY A 39 -49.34 49.57 0.02
N GLY A 40 -49.83 49.85 -1.19
CA GLY A 40 -50.38 51.15 -1.59
C GLY A 40 -51.88 51.01 -1.82
N ARG A 41 -52.66 51.37 -0.80
CA ARG A 41 -54.11 51.57 -0.92
C ARG A 41 -54.37 52.80 -1.78
N LEU A 42 -55.14 52.64 -2.86
CA LEU A 42 -55.95 53.72 -3.43
C LEU A 42 -57.34 53.17 -3.70
N GLY A 43 -58.29 53.71 -2.94
CA GLY A 43 -59.72 53.41 -3.04
C GLY A 43 -60.38 54.04 -4.27
N PRO A 44 -61.68 53.76 -4.46
CA PRO A 44 -62.35 53.80 -5.76
C PRO A 44 -62.95 55.18 -6.06
N ARG A 45 -63.06 55.52 -7.35
CA ARG A 45 -64.01 56.53 -7.83
C ARG A 45 -64.79 56.02 -9.04
N PRO A 46 -66.11 56.24 -9.11
CA PRO A 46 -66.97 55.59 -10.09
C PRO A 46 -67.21 56.42 -11.36
N ALA A 47 -67.58 55.67 -12.40
CA ALA A 47 -68.52 55.99 -13.47
C ALA A 47 -68.24 57.21 -14.38
N ARG A 48 -68.02 56.91 -15.66
CA ARG A 48 -68.78 57.57 -16.73
C ARG A 48 -69.03 56.62 -17.91
N ARG A 49 -70.31 56.33 -18.12
CA ARG A 49 -70.87 55.71 -19.34
C ARG A 49 -70.64 56.65 -20.52
N VAL A 50 -70.15 56.09 -21.62
CA VAL A 50 -70.62 56.43 -22.97
C VAL A 50 -70.73 55.11 -23.73
N ALA A 51 -71.95 54.80 -24.16
CA ALA A 51 -72.24 53.68 -25.05
C ALA A 51 -72.08 54.14 -26.50
N HIS A 52 -71.58 53.27 -27.38
CA HIS A 52 -72.08 53.06 -28.75
C HIS A 52 -71.34 51.90 -29.40
N GLY A 53 -72.07 51.03 -30.12
CA GLY A 53 -71.52 50.12 -31.12
C GLY A 53 -71.70 48.63 -30.81
N LEU A 54 -72.78 48.05 -31.33
CA LEU A 54 -73.09 46.62 -31.33
C LEU A 54 -72.27 45.87 -32.39
N THR A 55 -71.65 44.74 -32.01
CA THR A 55 -71.24 43.65 -32.92
C THR A 55 -71.34 42.30 -32.18
N PRO A 56 -71.83 41.21 -32.81
CA PRO A 56 -72.34 40.00 -32.14
C PRO A 56 -71.23 38.99 -31.74
N PRO A 57 -71.54 37.95 -30.93
CA PRO A 57 -70.54 37.27 -30.11
C PRO A 57 -69.82 36.13 -30.84
N GLY A 58 -68.48 36.21 -30.85
CA GLY A 58 -67.59 35.08 -31.12
C GLY A 58 -67.33 34.29 -29.84
N ARG A 59 -67.66 32.99 -29.90
CA ARG A 59 -67.52 31.97 -28.86
C ARG A 59 -66.08 31.90 -28.32
N VAL A 60 -65.85 32.36 -27.09
CA VAL A 60 -64.56 32.19 -26.40
C VAL A 60 -64.46 30.77 -25.87
N LEU A 61 -63.65 29.93 -26.50
CA LEU A 61 -63.20 28.65 -25.97
C LEU A 61 -62.34 28.93 -24.73
N HIS A 62 -62.77 28.40 -23.58
CA HIS A 62 -61.95 28.33 -22.37
C HIS A 62 -60.66 27.58 -22.70
N ALA A 63 -59.54 28.30 -22.76
CA ALA A 63 -58.21 27.71 -22.74
C ALA A 63 -58.01 27.06 -21.36
N GLN A 64 -58.04 25.73 -21.33
CA GLN A 64 -57.61 24.97 -20.15
C GLN A 64 -56.11 25.24 -19.95
N GLY A 65 -55.74 25.72 -18.75
CA GLY A 65 -54.35 25.92 -18.38
C GLY A 65 -53.54 24.61 -18.48
N PRO A 66 -52.22 24.70 -18.75
CA PRO A 66 -51.39 23.51 -18.90
C PRO A 66 -51.39 22.68 -17.61
N PRO A 67 -51.50 21.34 -17.68
CA PRO A 67 -51.42 20.51 -16.49
C PRO A 67 -50.04 20.65 -15.84
N SER A 68 -50.10 20.85 -14.52
CA SER A 68 -48.97 21.02 -13.61
C SER A 68 -47.91 19.92 -13.76
N ARG A 69 -46.65 20.35 -13.92
CA ARG A 69 -45.45 19.50 -14.03
C ARG A 69 -45.28 18.63 -12.79
N ALA A 70 -45.40 17.31 -12.94
CA ALA A 70 -44.84 16.36 -11.97
C ALA A 70 -43.33 16.20 -12.26
N PRO A 71 -42.44 16.38 -11.27
CA PRO A 71 -41.00 16.22 -11.48
C PRO A 71 -40.65 14.75 -11.71
N TYR A 72 -39.91 14.49 -12.79
CA TYR A 72 -39.44 13.18 -13.25
C TYR A 72 -38.32 12.63 -12.35
N ARG A 73 -38.61 12.41 -11.06
CA ARG A 73 -37.66 11.78 -10.10
C ARG A 73 -37.84 10.26 -9.99
N GLY A 74 -38.84 9.67 -10.62
CA GLY A 74 -39.28 8.29 -10.33
C GLY A 74 -38.55 7.14 -11.05
N GLY A 75 -37.87 7.39 -12.19
CA GLY A 75 -37.34 6.32 -13.05
C GLY A 75 -36.13 5.59 -12.47
N VAL A 76 -35.14 6.34 -11.97
CA VAL A 76 -33.87 5.80 -11.46
C VAL A 76 -34.10 5.00 -10.17
N HIS A 77 -34.95 5.51 -9.27
CA HIS A 77 -35.32 4.78 -8.05
C HIS A 77 -36.08 3.49 -8.38
N ARG A 78 -36.99 3.50 -9.36
CA ARG A 78 -37.73 2.28 -9.75
C ARG A 78 -36.83 1.20 -10.37
N LEU A 79 -35.77 1.60 -11.07
CA LEU A 79 -34.73 0.68 -11.57
C LEU A 79 -33.86 0.15 -10.41
N LEU A 80 -33.35 1.02 -9.54
CA LEU A 80 -32.52 0.65 -8.39
C LEU A 80 -33.25 -0.28 -7.39
N LEU A 81 -34.58 -0.13 -7.24
CA LEU A 81 -35.41 -0.97 -6.37
C LEU A 81 -35.81 -2.32 -6.99
N GLN A 82 -35.43 -2.63 -8.23
CA GLN A 82 -35.64 -3.99 -8.76
C GLN A 82 -34.72 -4.97 -8.01
N ARG A 83 -35.28 -6.11 -7.56
CA ARG A 83 -34.56 -7.14 -6.79
C ARG A 83 -33.22 -7.56 -7.41
N ARG A 84 -33.13 -7.59 -8.75
CA ARG A 84 -31.88 -7.90 -9.48
C ARG A 84 -30.77 -6.87 -9.24
N TRP A 85 -31.10 -5.58 -9.21
CA TRP A 85 -30.14 -4.49 -9.03
C TRP A 85 -29.73 -4.35 -7.57
N LEU A 86 -30.66 -4.57 -6.62
CA LEU A 86 -30.31 -4.65 -5.20
C LEU A 86 -29.30 -5.77 -4.92
N ARG A 87 -29.48 -6.96 -5.54
CA ARG A 87 -28.50 -8.05 -5.44
C ARG A 87 -27.15 -7.68 -6.05
N ALA A 88 -27.15 -7.05 -7.23
CA ALA A 88 -25.92 -6.62 -7.90
C ALA A 88 -25.16 -5.54 -7.10
N ILE A 89 -25.88 -4.58 -6.51
CA ILE A 89 -25.33 -3.56 -5.61
C ILE A 89 -24.76 -4.21 -4.35
N ALA A 90 -25.50 -5.13 -3.72
CA ALA A 90 -25.03 -5.85 -2.54
C ALA A 90 -23.76 -6.66 -2.84
N LEU A 91 -23.70 -7.31 -4.00
CA LEU A 91 -22.51 -8.04 -4.44
C LEU A 91 -21.33 -7.10 -4.71
N ALA A 92 -21.56 -5.98 -5.39
CA ALA A 92 -20.53 -4.97 -5.64
C ALA A 92 -19.99 -4.36 -4.33
N LEU A 93 -20.86 -4.14 -3.33
CA LEU A 93 -20.47 -3.72 -1.99
C LEU A 93 -19.61 -4.77 -1.30
N LEU A 94 -20.04 -6.04 -1.27
CA LEU A 94 -19.28 -7.12 -0.67
C LEU A 94 -17.90 -7.28 -1.33
N PHE A 95 -17.86 -7.24 -2.66
CA PHE A 95 -16.62 -7.29 -3.43
C PHE A 95 -15.70 -6.10 -3.11
N THR A 96 -16.26 -4.89 -3.04
CA THR A 96 -15.52 -3.68 -2.63
C THR A 96 -14.90 -3.85 -1.25
N LEU A 97 -15.66 -4.34 -0.27
CA LEU A 97 -15.15 -4.58 1.08
C LEU A 97 -14.01 -5.60 1.09
N ALA A 98 -14.13 -6.67 0.31
CA ALA A 98 -13.05 -7.65 0.15
C ALA A 98 -11.79 -7.02 -0.48
N CYS A 99 -11.94 -6.24 -1.56
CA CYS A 99 -10.82 -5.54 -2.18
C CYS A 99 -10.15 -4.53 -1.22
N LEU A 100 -10.93 -3.78 -0.43
CA LEU A 100 -10.38 -2.85 0.55
C LEU A 100 -9.62 -3.59 1.67
N ALA A 101 -10.12 -4.73 2.13
CA ALA A 101 -9.42 -5.57 3.10
C ALA A 101 -8.08 -6.09 2.54
N LEU A 102 -8.07 -6.54 1.27
CA LEU A 102 -6.86 -7.01 0.59
C LEU A 102 -5.87 -5.87 0.32
N ALA A 103 -6.35 -4.69 -0.06
CA ALA A 103 -5.51 -3.49 -0.21
C ALA A 103 -4.87 -3.10 1.13
N ARG A 104 -5.64 -3.14 2.23
CA ARG A 104 -5.13 -2.86 3.56
C ARG A 104 -4.07 -3.87 3.99
N TRP A 105 -4.30 -5.16 3.75
CA TRP A 105 -3.35 -6.23 4.04
C TRP A 105 -2.04 -6.05 3.26
N GLN A 106 -2.12 -5.76 1.96
CA GLN A 106 -0.92 -5.48 1.14
C GLN A 106 -0.16 -4.24 1.63
N TRP A 107 -0.88 -3.18 2.04
CA TRP A 107 -0.26 -2.01 2.64
C TRP A 107 0.46 -2.34 3.96
N ASP A 108 -0.14 -3.14 4.83
CA ASP A 108 0.50 -3.56 6.09
C ASP A 108 1.78 -4.35 5.83
N ARG A 109 1.76 -5.30 4.88
CA ARG A 109 2.97 -6.02 4.45
C ARG A 109 4.05 -5.07 3.94
N ARG A 110 3.68 -4.04 3.18
CA ARG A 110 4.63 -3.01 2.73
C ARG A 110 5.23 -2.24 3.90
N VAL A 111 4.41 -1.82 4.87
CA VAL A 111 4.89 -1.09 6.05
C VAL A 111 5.87 -1.92 6.87
N GLU A 112 5.57 -3.21 7.09
CA GLU A 112 6.50 -4.15 7.74
C GLU A 112 7.82 -4.26 6.98
N ARG A 113 7.75 -4.38 5.65
CA ARG A 113 8.94 -4.47 4.79
C ARG A 113 9.78 -3.20 4.84
N LEU A 114 9.16 -2.03 4.77
CA LEU A 114 9.84 -0.75 4.88
C LEU A 114 10.52 -0.56 6.24
N ALA A 115 9.88 -0.97 7.34
CA ALA A 115 10.48 -0.92 8.66
C ALA A 115 11.73 -1.82 8.74
N ALA A 116 11.71 -3.00 8.13
CA ALA A 116 12.89 -3.87 8.06
C ALA A 116 14.02 -3.27 7.21
N ILE A 117 13.69 -2.64 6.08
CA ILE A 117 14.65 -1.93 5.21
C ILE A 117 15.30 -0.77 5.96
N GLU A 118 14.51 0.01 6.70
CA GLU A 118 15.00 1.13 7.50
C GLU A 118 16.03 0.66 8.54
N LEU A 119 15.82 -0.49 9.19
CA LEU A 119 16.80 -1.08 10.11
C LEU A 119 18.10 -1.46 9.41
N VAL A 120 18.03 -2.06 8.21
CA VAL A 120 19.21 -2.41 7.41
C VAL A 120 19.97 -1.13 7.04
N GLN A 121 19.29 -0.14 6.47
CA GLN A 121 19.90 1.13 6.06
C GLN A 121 20.51 1.89 7.25
N ALA A 122 19.84 1.88 8.40
CA ALA A 122 20.31 2.58 9.58
C ALA A 122 21.54 1.91 10.21
N ASN A 123 21.65 0.58 10.17
CA ASN A 123 22.62 -0.15 10.98
C ASN A 123 23.69 -0.89 10.18
N TYR A 124 23.37 -1.50 9.04
CA TYR A 124 24.19 -2.54 8.40
C TYR A 124 25.63 -2.11 8.05
N HIS A 125 25.81 -0.83 7.70
CA HIS A 125 27.10 -0.22 7.32
C HIS A 125 27.65 0.75 8.39
N ARG A 126 27.10 0.75 9.62
CA ARG A 126 27.60 1.60 10.71
C ARG A 126 28.96 1.11 11.22
N PRO A 127 29.79 2.01 11.79
CA PRO A 127 30.99 1.60 12.51
C PRO A 127 30.65 0.62 13.66
N PRO A 128 31.44 -0.44 13.86
CA PRO A 128 31.18 -1.41 14.91
C PRO A 128 31.23 -0.80 16.31
N VAL A 129 30.32 -1.25 17.18
CA VAL A 129 30.27 -0.88 18.60
C VAL A 129 30.58 -2.08 19.50
N ALA A 130 30.77 -1.86 20.80
CA ALA A 130 30.95 -2.97 21.74
C ALA A 130 29.64 -3.76 21.93
N LEU A 131 29.71 -5.09 21.98
CA LEU A 131 28.55 -5.96 22.20
C LEU A 131 27.75 -5.56 23.45
N SER A 132 28.43 -5.27 24.56
CA SER A 132 27.79 -4.90 25.83
C SER A 132 27.00 -3.58 25.78
N ALA A 133 27.29 -2.70 24.80
CA ALA A 133 26.54 -1.46 24.61
C ALA A 133 25.16 -1.70 23.98
N VAL A 134 24.99 -2.81 23.26
CA VAL A 134 23.73 -3.17 22.58
C VAL A 134 23.01 -4.30 23.32
N VAL A 135 23.77 -5.30 23.76
CA VAL A 135 23.30 -6.50 24.46
C VAL A 135 24.07 -6.63 25.78
N PRO A 136 23.63 -5.93 26.84
CA PRO A 136 24.26 -6.03 28.14
C PRO A 136 24.09 -7.45 28.73
N PRO A 137 24.94 -7.86 29.67
CA PRO A 137 24.78 -9.14 30.37
C PRO A 137 23.37 -9.29 30.97
N GLY A 138 22.75 -10.45 30.76
CA GLY A 138 21.38 -10.74 31.23
C GLY A 138 20.25 -10.17 30.36
N ALA A 139 20.56 -9.55 29.21
CA ALA A 139 19.54 -9.19 28.23
C ALA A 139 18.88 -10.45 27.65
N ASN A 140 17.55 -10.45 27.61
CA ASN A 140 16.75 -11.59 27.12
C ASN A 140 16.24 -11.40 25.68
N ALA A 141 16.38 -10.20 25.11
CA ALA A 141 15.96 -9.89 23.75
C ALA A 141 16.81 -8.75 23.18
N LEU A 142 17.03 -8.79 21.86
CA LEU A 142 17.64 -7.68 21.12
C LEU A 142 16.63 -6.50 21.05
N PRO A 143 17.04 -5.25 21.36
CA PRO A 143 16.17 -4.10 21.14
C PRO A 143 15.74 -4.00 19.67
N ALA A 144 14.47 -3.67 19.41
CA ALA A 144 13.89 -3.72 18.06
C ALA A 144 14.67 -2.91 17.01
N GLY A 145 15.25 -1.77 17.42
CA GLY A 145 16.05 -0.89 16.58
C GLY A 145 17.51 -1.33 16.34
N SER A 146 17.95 -2.41 16.98
CA SER A 146 19.37 -2.83 17.00
C SER A 146 19.68 -3.99 16.06
N THR A 147 18.70 -4.56 15.37
CA THR A 147 18.93 -5.56 14.32
C THR A 147 19.89 -5.00 13.27
N TRP A 148 20.83 -5.83 12.80
CA TRP A 148 21.92 -5.49 11.87
C TRP A 148 23.02 -4.60 12.42
N THR A 149 22.99 -4.24 13.72
CA THR A 149 24.06 -3.42 14.32
C THR A 149 25.38 -4.19 14.31
N PRO A 150 26.44 -3.65 13.69
CA PRO A 150 27.76 -4.27 13.71
C PRO A 150 28.37 -4.13 15.10
N VAL A 151 28.90 -5.23 15.62
CA VAL A 151 29.60 -5.26 16.91
C VAL A 151 30.93 -5.96 16.79
N ALA A 152 31.95 -5.36 17.42
CA ALA A 152 33.27 -5.99 17.54
C ALA A 152 33.25 -6.97 18.72
N VAL A 153 33.68 -8.20 18.46
CA VAL A 153 33.76 -9.27 19.45
C VAL A 153 35.15 -9.90 19.44
N SER A 154 35.55 -10.46 20.58
CA SER A 154 36.81 -11.19 20.71
C SER A 154 36.64 -12.36 21.67
N GLY A 155 37.27 -13.48 21.34
CA GLY A 155 37.09 -14.73 22.08
C GLY A 155 37.76 -15.92 21.42
N THR A 156 37.38 -17.13 21.82
CA THR A 156 37.86 -18.39 21.22
C THR A 156 36.68 -19.22 20.76
N TYR A 157 36.72 -19.71 19.52
CA TYR A 157 35.66 -20.55 18.99
C TYR A 157 35.61 -21.91 19.68
N LEU A 158 34.40 -22.47 19.79
CA LEU A 158 34.12 -23.82 20.28
C LEU A 158 33.72 -24.72 19.11
N PRO A 159 34.68 -25.18 18.27
CA PRO A 159 34.38 -25.91 17.03
C PRO A 159 33.62 -27.23 17.26
N GLY A 160 33.83 -27.87 18.41
CA GLY A 160 33.08 -29.09 18.81
C GLY A 160 31.59 -28.86 19.07
N SER A 161 31.16 -27.61 19.18
CA SER A 161 29.77 -27.19 19.36
C SER A 161 29.16 -26.53 18.12
N THR A 162 29.73 -26.80 16.94
CA THR A 162 29.20 -26.30 15.67
C THR A 162 27.82 -26.90 15.40
N LEU A 163 26.88 -26.08 14.97
CA LEU A 163 25.53 -26.47 14.55
C LEU A 163 25.27 -25.99 13.13
N LEU A 164 24.47 -26.73 12.38
CA LEU A 164 24.07 -26.37 11.03
C LEU A 164 22.59 -25.98 10.98
N VAL A 165 22.28 -24.78 10.50
CA VAL A 165 20.88 -24.39 10.25
C VAL A 165 20.54 -24.81 8.83
N ARG A 166 19.51 -25.64 8.67
CA ARG A 166 19.15 -26.23 7.37
C ARG A 166 18.17 -25.37 6.59
N HIS A 167 18.06 -25.69 5.30
CA HIS A 167 17.11 -25.08 4.37
C HIS A 167 17.30 -23.56 4.27
N ARG A 168 18.54 -23.09 4.34
CA ARG A 168 18.89 -21.69 4.15
C ARG A 168 19.12 -21.43 2.68
N GLN A 169 18.45 -20.41 2.15
CA GLN A 169 18.60 -20.01 0.76
C GLN A 169 19.83 -19.11 0.61
N HIS A 170 20.56 -19.27 -0.49
CA HIS A 170 21.64 -18.37 -0.88
C HIS A 170 21.45 -17.97 -2.35
N ALA A 171 21.71 -16.70 -2.69
CA ALA A 171 21.21 -15.97 -3.86
C ALA A 171 21.30 -16.71 -5.21
N ASP A 172 22.26 -17.63 -5.39
CA ASP A 172 22.44 -18.39 -6.63
C ASP A 172 22.63 -19.91 -6.45
N SER A 173 22.57 -20.43 -5.22
CA SER A 173 22.99 -21.82 -4.91
C SER A 173 21.89 -22.70 -4.32
N GLY A 174 20.64 -22.21 -4.30
CA GLY A 174 19.50 -22.96 -3.79
C GLY A 174 19.51 -23.08 -2.27
N TYR A 175 19.02 -24.22 -1.75
CA TYR A 175 18.98 -24.48 -0.31
C TYR A 175 20.27 -25.14 0.16
N GLY A 176 20.76 -24.72 1.32
CA GLY A 176 21.92 -25.29 1.99
C GLY A 176 21.87 -25.03 3.49
N TYR A 177 23.06 -24.81 4.07
CA TYR A 177 23.25 -24.78 5.52
C TYR A 177 24.02 -23.53 5.97
N GLU A 178 23.51 -22.82 6.97
CA GLU A 178 24.31 -21.84 7.71
C GLU A 178 25.12 -22.54 8.81
N VAL A 179 26.35 -22.08 9.02
CA VAL A 179 27.31 -22.68 9.96
C VAL A 179 27.36 -21.84 11.22
N LEU A 180 26.70 -22.31 12.28
CA LEU A 180 26.74 -21.67 13.59
C LEU A 180 27.89 -22.22 14.42
N VAL A 181 28.81 -21.35 14.82
CA VAL A 181 29.92 -21.70 15.71
C VAL A 181 29.85 -20.84 16.97
N PRO A 182 29.68 -21.44 18.17
CA PRO A 182 29.74 -20.68 19.41
C PRO A 182 31.14 -20.09 19.62
N LEU A 183 31.19 -18.82 19.98
CA LEU A 183 32.39 -18.07 20.34
C LEU A 183 32.33 -17.78 21.84
N GLN A 184 33.25 -18.38 22.60
CA GLN A 184 33.44 -18.02 24.00
C GLN A 184 34.17 -16.68 24.06
N LEU A 185 33.46 -15.63 24.45
CA LEU A 185 33.97 -14.28 24.55
C LEU A 185 34.96 -14.14 25.71
N ASP A 186 35.81 -13.12 25.64
CA ASP A 186 36.79 -12.83 26.70
C ASP A 186 36.13 -12.51 28.06
N ASP A 187 34.85 -12.10 28.07
CA ASP A 187 34.06 -11.84 29.27
C ASP A 187 33.34 -13.09 29.83
N GLY A 188 33.60 -14.26 29.24
CA GLY A 188 33.03 -15.55 29.63
C GLY A 188 31.65 -15.84 29.05
N ARG A 189 30.97 -14.88 28.39
CA ARG A 189 29.71 -15.18 27.69
C ARG A 189 29.99 -15.99 26.43
N VAL A 190 28.97 -16.70 25.94
CA VAL A 190 29.05 -17.47 24.69
C VAL A 190 28.12 -16.83 23.67
N LEU A 191 28.68 -16.27 22.60
CA LEU A 191 27.89 -15.72 21.48
C LEU A 191 27.87 -16.74 20.35
N VAL A 192 26.69 -17.03 19.80
CA VAL A 192 26.59 -17.84 18.59
C VAL A 192 26.94 -16.97 17.40
N VAL A 193 27.94 -17.38 16.62
CA VAL A 193 28.34 -16.69 15.39
C VAL A 193 27.92 -17.53 14.19
N ASP A 194 27.08 -16.98 13.32
CA ASP A 194 26.84 -17.52 11.99
C ASP A 194 28.02 -17.14 11.10
N ARG A 195 28.83 -18.13 10.73
CA ARG A 195 30.04 -17.97 9.91
C ARG A 195 29.76 -18.03 8.41
N GLY A 196 28.49 -18.16 8.01
CA GLY A 196 28.07 -18.15 6.62
C GLY A 196 27.53 -19.49 6.14
N TRP A 197 27.41 -19.61 4.82
CA TRP A 197 26.62 -20.62 4.15
C TRP A 197 27.47 -21.68 3.44
N LEU A 198 26.99 -22.92 3.43
CA LEU A 198 27.56 -24.05 2.71
C LEU A 198 26.48 -24.78 1.88
N PRO A 199 26.82 -25.22 0.66
CA PRO A 199 25.92 -26.04 -0.13
C PRO A 199 25.77 -27.44 0.49
N PRO A 200 24.65 -28.13 0.19
CA PRO A 200 24.50 -29.53 0.54
C PRO A 200 25.51 -30.39 -0.23
N ASP A 201 25.88 -31.52 0.36
CA ASP A 201 26.65 -32.55 -0.32
C ASP A 201 25.84 -33.10 -1.52
N PRO A 202 26.43 -33.18 -2.72
CA PRO A 202 25.71 -33.56 -3.93
C PRO A 202 25.29 -35.04 -3.95
N ALA A 203 25.89 -35.90 -3.13
CA ALA A 203 25.59 -37.32 -3.08
C ALA A 203 24.50 -37.67 -2.05
N THR A 204 24.53 -37.00 -0.89
CA THR A 204 23.62 -37.30 0.24
C THR A 204 22.51 -36.27 0.44
N ALA A 205 22.75 -35.00 0.07
CA ALA A 205 21.88 -33.84 0.30
C ALA A 205 21.52 -33.51 1.78
N ASP A 206 21.85 -34.38 2.73
CA ASP A 206 21.44 -34.28 4.15
C ASP A 206 22.40 -33.46 5.04
N ALA A 207 23.59 -33.10 4.53
CA ALA A 207 24.57 -32.22 5.17
C ALA A 207 25.56 -31.66 4.13
N PRO A 208 26.36 -30.64 4.43
CA PRO A 208 27.51 -30.25 3.59
C PRO A 208 28.59 -31.35 3.54
N SER A 209 29.33 -31.43 2.44
CA SER A 209 30.43 -32.41 2.28
C SER A 209 31.57 -32.21 3.29
N ALA A 210 31.80 -30.96 3.69
CA ALA A 210 32.77 -30.59 4.71
C ALA A 210 32.37 -29.25 5.35
N VAL A 211 32.65 -29.10 6.65
CA VAL A 211 32.47 -27.85 7.37
C VAL A 211 33.86 -27.29 7.71
N PRO A 212 34.30 -26.17 7.11
CA PRO A 212 35.62 -25.59 7.39
C PRO A 212 35.78 -25.23 8.87
N ALA A 213 36.91 -25.62 9.46
CA ALA A 213 37.22 -25.27 10.84
C ALA A 213 37.38 -23.73 11.00
N PRO A 214 36.94 -23.16 12.13
CA PRO A 214 37.22 -21.77 12.47
C PRO A 214 38.72 -21.55 12.76
N PRO A 215 39.20 -20.29 12.75
CA PRO A 215 40.54 -19.96 13.21
C PRO A 215 40.82 -20.52 14.60
N ALA A 216 42.02 -21.04 14.82
CA ALA A 216 42.45 -21.55 16.11
C ALA A 216 42.89 -20.41 17.05
N GLY A 217 42.66 -20.59 18.36
CA GLY A 217 43.06 -19.62 19.38
C GLY A 217 42.11 -18.43 19.48
N ARG A 218 42.63 -17.32 20.03
CA ARG A 218 41.87 -16.09 20.21
C ARG A 218 41.67 -15.37 18.88
N VAL A 219 40.42 -15.05 18.55
CA VAL A 219 39.99 -14.35 17.35
C VAL A 219 39.34 -13.02 17.73
N SER A 220 39.55 -11.99 16.92
CA SER A 220 38.70 -10.80 16.87
C SER A 220 37.89 -10.80 15.57
N ALA A 221 36.61 -10.46 15.65
CA ALA A 221 35.71 -10.44 14.50
C ALA A 221 34.68 -9.31 14.63
N VAL A 222 34.07 -8.93 13.51
CA VAL A 222 32.90 -8.07 13.49
C VAL A 222 31.70 -8.92 13.10
N VAL A 223 30.62 -8.81 13.88
CA VAL A 223 29.37 -9.52 13.62
C VAL A 223 28.20 -8.56 13.59
N ARG A 224 27.20 -8.81 12.75
CA ARG A 224 25.95 -8.06 12.70
C ARG A 224 24.91 -8.77 13.56
N LEU A 225 24.34 -8.05 14.53
CA LEU A 225 23.41 -8.66 15.48
C LEU A 225 22.07 -9.01 14.83
N ARG A 226 21.61 -10.22 15.10
CA ARG A 226 20.33 -10.76 14.66
C ARG A 226 19.54 -11.31 15.85
N PRO A 227 18.22 -11.06 15.94
CA PRO A 227 17.41 -11.62 17.01
C PRO A 227 17.30 -13.15 16.88
N SER A 228 17.00 -13.83 17.99
CA SER A 228 16.62 -15.26 17.94
C SER A 228 15.43 -15.48 17.00
N GLU A 229 15.48 -16.58 16.26
CA GLU A 229 14.42 -16.93 15.30
C GLU A 229 13.32 -17.78 15.95
N PRO A 230 12.06 -17.66 15.50
CA PRO A 230 10.98 -18.53 15.94
C PRO A 230 11.14 -19.96 15.39
N VAL A 231 10.61 -20.94 16.13
CA VAL A 231 10.60 -22.36 15.71
C VAL A 231 9.25 -22.79 15.17
N ASP A 232 9.26 -23.59 14.11
CA ASP A 232 8.04 -24.12 13.48
C ASP A 232 7.66 -25.53 13.99
N GLY A 233 8.21 -25.98 15.13
CA GLY A 233 7.93 -27.30 15.73
C GLY A 233 8.51 -28.51 14.99
N ARG A 234 9.22 -28.31 13.88
CA ARG A 234 9.89 -29.38 13.13
C ARG A 234 11.20 -29.77 13.81
N SER A 235 11.51 -31.06 13.85
CA SER A 235 12.79 -31.56 14.37
C SER A 235 13.90 -31.51 13.32
N ALA A 236 15.14 -31.68 13.79
CA ALA A 236 16.33 -31.77 12.97
C ALA A 236 17.21 -32.93 13.45
N PRO A 237 18.04 -33.51 12.57
CA PRO A 237 19.06 -34.47 12.96
C PRO A 237 20.03 -33.89 14.02
N PRO A 238 20.74 -34.74 14.79
CA PRO A 238 21.77 -34.28 15.70
C PRO A 238 22.80 -33.37 15.01
N GLY A 239 23.18 -32.27 15.65
CA GLY A 239 24.09 -31.27 15.09
C GLY A 239 23.44 -30.30 14.09
N GLN A 240 22.14 -30.44 13.80
CA GLN A 240 21.41 -29.54 12.91
C GLN A 240 20.22 -28.90 13.64
N VAL A 241 19.78 -27.73 13.17
CA VAL A 241 18.62 -26.99 13.68
C VAL A 241 17.81 -26.41 12.51
N GLN A 242 16.52 -26.14 12.74
CA GLN A 242 15.63 -25.57 11.72
C GLN A 242 15.65 -24.04 11.66
N ALA A 243 16.00 -23.41 12.78
CA ALA A 243 16.03 -21.98 12.97
C ALA A 243 17.07 -21.68 14.06
N VAL A 244 17.56 -20.44 14.10
CA VAL A 244 18.48 -19.98 15.15
C VAL A 244 17.69 -19.65 16.43
N ASP A 245 17.09 -20.67 17.03
CA ASP A 245 16.39 -20.58 18.31
C ASP A 245 17.38 -20.72 19.46
N LEU A 246 17.86 -19.58 19.93
CA LEU A 246 18.90 -19.44 20.94
C LEU A 246 18.53 -20.06 22.29
N PRO A 247 17.37 -19.72 22.92
CA PRO A 247 17.03 -20.29 24.22
C PRO A 247 16.62 -21.77 24.15
N GLY A 248 16.18 -22.27 22.99
CA GLY A 248 15.75 -23.66 22.83
C GLY A 248 16.79 -24.53 22.13
N THR A 249 16.61 -24.75 20.82
CA THR A 249 17.36 -25.79 20.08
C THR A 249 18.87 -25.56 20.05
N VAL A 250 19.32 -24.30 19.93
CA VAL A 250 20.74 -23.96 19.92
C VAL A 250 21.37 -24.14 21.30
N ALA A 251 20.74 -23.65 22.37
CA ALA A 251 21.20 -23.92 23.74
C ALA A 251 21.26 -25.41 24.06
N ALA A 252 20.31 -26.21 23.56
CA ALA A 252 20.32 -27.66 23.72
C ALA A 252 21.52 -28.31 22.99
N GLY A 253 21.82 -27.88 21.76
CA GLY A 253 22.98 -28.36 21.00
C GLY A 253 24.33 -27.98 21.65
N VAL A 254 24.46 -26.74 22.14
CA VAL A 254 25.64 -26.30 22.90
C VAL A 254 25.77 -27.09 24.20
N ARG A 255 24.67 -27.34 24.90
CA ARG A 255 24.66 -28.15 26.14
C ARG A 255 25.13 -29.58 25.90
N ALA A 256 24.67 -30.20 24.81
CA ALA A 256 25.03 -31.57 24.46
C ALA A 256 26.53 -31.72 24.11
N SER A 257 27.14 -30.68 23.56
CA SER A 257 28.53 -30.71 23.07
C SER A 257 29.56 -30.12 24.04
N ALA A 258 29.23 -29.02 24.73
CA ALA A 258 30.12 -28.27 25.62
C ALA A 258 29.64 -28.20 27.09
N GLY A 259 28.55 -28.88 27.43
CA GLY A 259 28.06 -29.03 28.80
C GLY A 259 27.18 -27.88 29.31
N ASN A 260 26.62 -28.08 30.51
CA ASN A 260 25.64 -27.17 31.11
C ASN A 260 26.20 -25.77 31.42
N GLY A 261 27.46 -25.67 31.85
CA GLY A 261 28.08 -24.39 32.22
C GLY A 261 28.18 -23.44 31.02
N THR A 262 28.67 -23.95 29.89
CA THR A 262 28.78 -23.21 28.62
C THR A 262 27.41 -22.78 28.11
N ALA A 263 26.43 -23.70 28.13
CA ALA A 263 25.07 -23.38 27.71
C ALA A 263 24.38 -22.33 28.60
N ALA A 264 24.72 -22.27 29.89
CA ALA A 264 24.18 -21.25 30.81
C ALA A 264 24.77 -19.84 30.55
N GLN A 265 25.92 -19.76 29.89
CA GLN A 265 26.58 -18.51 29.51
C GLN A 265 26.18 -18.03 28.10
N LEU A 266 25.31 -18.76 27.41
CA LEU A 266 24.87 -18.44 26.06
C LEU A 266 24.10 -17.11 26.04
N VAL A 267 24.48 -16.22 25.13
CA VAL A 267 23.72 -15.02 24.81
C VAL A 267 22.47 -15.43 24.04
N THR A 268 21.30 -15.29 24.67
CA THR A 268 20.01 -15.68 24.07
C THR A 268 19.26 -14.53 23.41
N ALA A 269 19.66 -13.28 23.67
CA ALA A 269 19.04 -12.10 23.07
C ALA A 269 19.30 -11.99 21.55
N SER A 270 20.46 -12.45 21.09
CA SER A 270 20.89 -12.33 19.70
C SER A 270 22.02 -13.28 19.35
N TYR A 271 22.11 -13.65 18.07
CA TYR A 271 23.31 -14.22 17.47
C TYR A 271 24.02 -13.16 16.61
N GLY A 272 25.25 -13.43 16.21
CA GLY A 272 26.03 -12.56 15.35
C GLY A 272 26.23 -13.18 13.97
N GLU A 273 25.83 -12.47 12.92
CA GLU A 273 26.17 -12.83 11.54
C GLU A 273 27.54 -12.28 11.19
N LEU A 274 28.49 -13.15 10.83
CA LEU A 274 29.88 -12.76 10.61
C LEU A 274 30.01 -11.82 9.40
N GLU A 275 30.65 -10.67 9.62
CA GLU A 275 31.04 -9.81 8.52
C GLU A 275 32.17 -10.47 7.72
N ALA A 276 31.98 -10.56 6.40
CA ALA A 276 32.92 -11.19 5.49
C ALA A 276 34.34 -10.66 5.69
N ARG A 277 35.30 -11.59 5.89
CA ARG A 277 36.73 -11.30 6.04
C ARG A 277 37.09 -10.41 7.25
N SER A 278 36.22 -10.32 8.25
CA SER A 278 36.50 -9.57 9.49
C SER A 278 37.31 -10.35 10.54
N GLU A 279 37.40 -11.68 10.42
CA GLU A 279 38.10 -12.54 11.38
C GLU A 279 39.62 -12.34 11.34
N GLN A 280 40.21 -12.17 12.53
CA GLN A 280 41.66 -12.05 12.73
C GLN A 280 42.09 -12.93 13.92
N PRO A 281 42.99 -13.92 13.73
CA PRO A 281 43.62 -14.28 12.46
C PRO A 281 42.63 -14.86 11.44
N ALA A 282 42.97 -14.75 10.16
CA ALA A 282 42.15 -15.32 9.09
C ALA A 282 42.12 -16.86 9.18
N PRO A 283 41.02 -17.51 8.78
CA PRO A 283 40.91 -18.97 8.78
C PRO A 283 41.92 -19.60 7.81
N SER A 284 42.47 -20.75 8.19
CA SER A 284 43.44 -21.49 7.37
C SER A 284 42.82 -22.18 6.15
N ALA A 285 41.50 -22.39 6.16
CA ALA A 285 40.73 -22.96 5.07
C ALA A 285 39.82 -21.90 4.45
N THR A 286 39.33 -22.15 3.24
CA THR A 286 38.31 -21.31 2.60
C THR A 286 37.10 -21.18 3.52
N PRO A 287 36.71 -19.95 3.92
CA PRO A 287 35.54 -19.76 4.79
C PRO A 287 34.25 -20.13 4.04
N PRO A 288 33.16 -20.42 4.76
CA PRO A 288 31.82 -20.50 4.18
C PRO A 288 31.49 -19.24 3.36
N ALA A 289 30.54 -19.36 2.43
CA ALA A 289 30.06 -18.22 1.66
C ALA A 289 29.45 -17.18 2.61
N ALA A 290 29.73 -15.90 2.40
CA ALA A 290 29.12 -14.87 3.23
C ALA A 290 27.59 -14.87 3.04
N PRO A 291 26.81 -14.59 4.08
CA PRO A 291 25.38 -14.38 3.94
C PRO A 291 25.07 -13.26 2.94
N ASP A 292 23.95 -13.39 2.24
CA ASP A 292 23.52 -12.37 1.29
C ASP A 292 23.15 -11.08 2.01
N GLU A 293 23.52 -9.94 1.42
CA GLU A 293 23.08 -8.65 1.95
C GLU A 293 21.55 -8.60 1.94
N PRO A 294 20.90 -8.12 3.02
CA PRO A 294 19.46 -8.02 3.07
C PRO A 294 18.93 -7.16 1.93
N SER A 295 18.01 -7.72 1.14
CA SER A 295 17.39 -6.97 0.05
C SER A 295 16.74 -5.68 0.57
N LEU A 296 16.97 -4.58 -0.16
CA LEU A 296 16.33 -3.28 0.06
C LEU A 296 15.08 -3.08 -0.82
N ASP A 297 14.63 -4.14 -1.50
CA ASP A 297 13.41 -4.09 -2.30
C ASP A 297 12.17 -4.18 -1.41
N GLU A 298 11.24 -3.24 -1.61
CA GLU A 298 9.94 -3.21 -0.95
C GLU A 298 8.97 -4.25 -1.53
N GLY A 299 9.31 -4.86 -2.66
CA GLY A 299 8.51 -5.85 -3.34
C GLY A 299 7.24 -5.27 -3.98
N PRO A 300 6.36 -6.12 -4.53
CA PRO A 300 5.21 -5.68 -5.33
C PRO A 300 4.01 -5.19 -4.49
N HIS A 301 4.16 -5.04 -3.17
CA HIS A 301 3.06 -4.76 -2.25
C HIS A 301 2.35 -3.42 -2.55
N LEU A 302 3.09 -2.39 -2.99
CA LEU A 302 2.48 -1.12 -3.41
C LEU A 302 1.61 -1.29 -4.66
N GLY A 303 2.15 -1.96 -5.69
CA GLY A 303 1.43 -2.24 -6.93
C GLY A 303 0.14 -3.01 -6.68
N TYR A 304 0.19 -4.06 -5.85
CA TYR A 304 -1.00 -4.82 -5.49
C TYR A 304 -2.01 -4.00 -4.67
N THR A 305 -1.55 -3.12 -3.78
CA THR A 305 -2.43 -2.22 -3.03
C THR A 305 -3.25 -1.36 -4.00
N VAL A 306 -2.58 -0.72 -4.98
CA VAL A 306 -3.23 0.10 -6.01
C VAL A 306 -4.16 -0.75 -6.89
N GLN A 307 -3.73 -1.94 -7.28
CA GLN A 307 -4.53 -2.86 -8.08
C GLN A 307 -5.86 -3.21 -7.40
N TRP A 308 -5.85 -3.54 -6.11
CA TRP A 308 -7.07 -3.84 -5.35
C TRP A 308 -8.01 -2.63 -5.25
N LEU A 309 -7.46 -1.42 -5.11
CA LEU A 309 -8.25 -0.19 -5.14
C LEU A 309 -8.88 0.05 -6.52
N LEU A 310 -8.14 -0.21 -7.61
CA LEU A 310 -8.65 -0.12 -8.96
C LEU A 310 -9.77 -1.15 -9.22
N PHE A 311 -9.67 -2.37 -8.70
CA PHE A 311 -10.75 -3.35 -8.79
C PHE A 311 -12.00 -2.93 -8.03
N ALA A 312 -11.83 -2.34 -6.84
CA ALA A 312 -12.95 -1.79 -6.08
C ALA A 312 -13.70 -0.71 -6.89
N VAL A 313 -12.97 0.26 -7.47
CA VAL A 313 -13.57 1.30 -8.33
C VAL A 313 -14.17 0.68 -9.61
N GLY A 314 -13.44 -0.23 -10.23
CA GLY A 314 -13.84 -0.92 -11.46
C GLY A 314 -15.14 -1.68 -11.32
N ALA A 315 -15.40 -2.31 -10.16
CA ALA A 315 -16.66 -2.99 -9.89
C ALA A 315 -17.88 -2.05 -9.95
N TRP A 316 -17.73 -0.82 -9.42
CA TRP A 316 -18.79 0.19 -9.48
C TRP A 316 -18.97 0.77 -10.87
N VAL A 317 -17.87 1.08 -11.57
CA VAL A 317 -17.92 1.54 -12.95
C VAL A 317 -18.61 0.49 -13.83
N PHE A 318 -18.23 -0.78 -13.68
CA PHE A 318 -18.85 -1.90 -14.38
C PHE A 318 -20.34 -2.00 -14.07
N LEU A 319 -20.72 -1.92 -12.79
CA LEU A 319 -22.13 -1.97 -12.38
C LEU A 319 -22.94 -0.82 -12.99
N VAL A 320 -22.43 0.41 -12.96
CA VAL A 320 -23.10 1.59 -13.53
C VAL A 320 -23.24 1.45 -15.05
N VAL A 321 -22.19 1.06 -15.76
CA VAL A 321 -22.24 0.83 -17.21
C VAL A 321 -23.27 -0.26 -17.55
N HIS A 322 -23.28 -1.35 -16.79
CA HIS A 322 -24.24 -2.44 -16.98
C HIS A 322 -25.68 -1.99 -16.69
N MET A 323 -25.90 -1.20 -15.64
CA MET A 323 -27.20 -0.59 -15.32
C MET A 323 -27.69 0.34 -16.43
N ARG A 324 -26.83 1.22 -16.95
CA ARG A 324 -27.15 2.13 -18.06
C ARG A 324 -27.51 1.36 -19.32
N ARG A 325 -26.75 0.32 -19.66
CA ARG A 325 -27.02 -0.54 -20.81
C ARG A 325 -28.37 -1.26 -20.68
N ALA A 326 -28.67 -1.82 -19.52
CA ALA A 326 -29.95 -2.49 -19.30
C ALA A 326 -31.15 -1.52 -19.31
N ALA A 327 -30.98 -0.28 -18.86
CA ALA A 327 -31.99 0.77 -18.97
C ALA A 327 -32.24 1.15 -20.44
N TYR A 328 -31.16 1.33 -21.20
CA TYR A 328 -31.19 1.59 -22.64
C TYR A 328 -31.96 0.48 -23.38
N GLU A 329 -31.62 -0.78 -23.14
CA GLU A 329 -32.28 -1.93 -23.77
C GLU A 329 -33.77 -2.00 -23.42
N ALA A 330 -34.15 -1.68 -22.18
CA ALA A 330 -35.54 -1.62 -21.74
C ALA A 330 -36.34 -0.46 -22.35
N ASP A 331 -35.71 0.67 -22.67
CA ASP A 331 -36.34 1.81 -23.36
C ASP A 331 -36.56 1.55 -24.85
N VAL A 332 -35.60 0.89 -25.49
CA VAL A 332 -35.72 0.43 -26.88
C VAL A 332 -36.84 -0.61 -26.99
N ALA A 333 -36.82 -1.67 -26.16
CA ALA A 333 -37.84 -2.72 -26.20
C ALA A 333 -39.27 -2.21 -25.91
N ALA A 334 -39.41 -1.13 -25.14
CA ALA A 334 -40.71 -0.53 -24.85
C ALA A 334 -41.18 0.47 -25.93
N GLY A 335 -40.45 0.65 -27.02
CA GLY A 335 -40.74 1.67 -28.05
C GLY A 335 -40.80 3.08 -27.48
N ARG A 336 -40.16 3.34 -26.33
CA ARG A 336 -40.16 4.66 -25.69
C ARG A 336 -39.22 5.61 -26.42
N ARG A 337 -38.15 5.10 -27.02
CA ARG A 337 -37.22 5.90 -27.83
C ARG A 337 -37.83 6.36 -29.15
N GLU A 338 -38.52 5.47 -29.86
CA GLU A 338 -39.23 5.82 -31.10
C GLU A 338 -40.32 6.87 -30.80
N ARG A 339 -41.14 6.65 -29.77
CA ARG A 339 -42.14 7.62 -29.32
C ARG A 339 -41.53 8.95 -28.83
N ARG A 340 -40.38 8.91 -28.16
CA ARG A 340 -39.67 10.13 -27.72
C ARG A 340 -39.08 10.88 -28.90
N ALA A 341 -38.44 10.18 -29.85
CA ALA A 341 -37.91 10.78 -31.08
C ALA A 341 -39.04 11.40 -31.91
N GLU A 342 -40.18 10.72 -32.03
CA GLU A 342 -41.38 11.26 -32.69
C GLU A 342 -41.93 12.50 -31.96
N LEU A 343 -41.96 12.50 -30.62
CA LEU A 343 -42.33 13.68 -29.81
C LEU A 343 -41.34 14.84 -29.96
N VAL A 344 -40.02 14.57 -30.05
CA VAL A 344 -39.00 15.61 -30.29
C VAL A 344 -39.15 16.22 -31.68
N VAL A 345 -39.37 15.39 -32.70
CA VAL A 345 -39.63 15.85 -34.08
C VAL A 345 -40.90 16.68 -34.17
N ARG A 346 -41.89 16.41 -33.31
CA ARG A 346 -43.20 17.06 -33.33
C ARG A 346 -43.26 18.41 -32.59
N ASP A 347 -42.30 18.73 -31.72
CA ASP A 347 -42.21 20.02 -31.03
C ASP A 347 -40.78 20.60 -31.06
N PRO A 348 -40.41 21.35 -32.12
CA PRO A 348 -39.07 21.92 -32.28
C PRO A 348 -38.75 23.04 -31.28
N ASN A 349 -39.72 23.50 -30.47
CA ASN A 349 -39.52 24.57 -29.49
C ASN A 349 -39.52 24.07 -28.04
N ARG A 350 -39.52 22.74 -27.81
CA ARG A 350 -39.46 22.21 -26.44
C ARG A 350 -38.09 22.51 -25.81
N PRO A 351 -38.05 22.88 -24.52
CA PRO A 351 -36.78 23.03 -23.82
C PRO A 351 -36.03 21.69 -23.78
N PRO A 352 -34.69 21.69 -23.94
CA PRO A 352 -33.89 20.48 -23.92
C PRO A 352 -34.02 19.76 -22.57
N THR A 353 -34.04 18.43 -22.61
CA THR A 353 -34.11 17.59 -21.41
C THR A 353 -32.76 17.50 -20.73
N ASP A 354 -32.75 17.24 -19.41
CA ASP A 354 -31.50 17.12 -18.64
C ASP A 354 -30.54 16.09 -19.24
N GLU A 355 -31.04 14.98 -19.79
CA GLU A 355 -30.23 13.98 -20.52
C GLU A 355 -29.62 14.56 -21.80
N GLU A 356 -30.35 15.38 -22.56
CA GLU A 356 -29.81 16.04 -23.77
C GLU A 356 -28.77 17.11 -23.42
N VAL A 357 -28.93 17.77 -22.27
CA VAL A 357 -27.95 18.73 -21.74
C VAL A 357 -26.69 18.00 -21.25
N GLU A 358 -26.85 16.88 -20.56
CA GLU A 358 -25.74 16.04 -20.09
C GLU A 358 -25.00 15.39 -21.28
N ASP A 359 -25.72 14.86 -22.26
CA ASP A 359 -25.14 14.27 -23.47
C ASP A 359 -24.41 15.34 -24.30
N ALA A 360 -24.98 16.55 -24.45
CA ALA A 360 -24.30 17.67 -25.10
C ALA A 360 -23.04 18.13 -24.33
N ALA A 361 -23.07 18.10 -23.00
CA ALA A 361 -21.90 18.43 -22.19
C ALA A 361 -20.78 17.38 -22.33
N VAL A 362 -21.14 16.08 -22.36
CA VAL A 362 -20.19 14.99 -22.59
C VAL A 362 -19.62 15.06 -24.02
N GLU A 363 -20.46 15.32 -25.01
CA GLU A 363 -20.05 15.46 -26.41
C GLU A 363 -19.13 16.67 -26.60
N ALA A 364 -19.43 17.81 -25.96
CA ALA A 364 -18.56 18.97 -25.93
C ALA A 364 -17.20 18.68 -25.27
N MET A 365 -17.19 17.89 -24.19
CA MET A 365 -15.96 17.47 -23.50
C MET A 365 -15.12 16.51 -24.37
N LEU A 366 -15.76 15.57 -25.06
CA LEU A 366 -15.10 14.67 -26.01
C LEU A 366 -14.57 15.41 -27.24
N ALA A 367 -15.31 16.39 -27.75
CA ALA A 367 -14.86 17.26 -28.83
C ALA A 367 -13.64 18.09 -28.41
N HIS A 368 -13.64 18.63 -27.18
CA HIS A 368 -12.48 19.30 -26.60
C HIS A 368 -11.26 18.38 -26.49
N ALA A 369 -11.46 17.14 -26.01
CA ALA A 369 -10.39 16.16 -25.89
C ALA A 369 -9.82 15.74 -27.26
N ARG A 370 -10.68 15.58 -28.29
CA ARG A 370 -10.26 15.31 -29.67
C ARG A 370 -9.46 16.47 -30.25
N ALA A 371 -9.96 17.71 -30.11
CA ALA A 371 -9.26 18.91 -30.58
C ALA A 371 -7.94 19.15 -29.82
N ALA A 372 -7.85 18.76 -28.54
CA ALA A 372 -6.59 18.81 -27.79
C ALA A 372 -5.59 17.76 -28.31
N SER A 373 -6.04 16.53 -28.56
CA SER A 373 -5.24 15.45 -29.14
C SER A 373 -4.72 15.79 -30.55
N GLU A 374 -5.59 16.31 -31.41
CA GLU A 374 -5.22 16.73 -32.77
C GLU A 374 -4.22 17.88 -32.79
N ARG A 375 -4.33 18.84 -31.85
CA ARG A 375 -3.32 19.89 -31.67
C ARG A 375 -1.97 19.31 -31.23
N GLN A 376 -1.97 18.33 -30.34
CA GLN A 376 -0.75 17.67 -29.86
C GLN A 376 -0.06 16.85 -30.96
N LEU A 377 -0.84 16.19 -31.81
CA LEU A 377 -0.35 15.44 -32.97
C LEU A 377 0.13 16.38 -34.09
N GLY A 378 -0.60 17.46 -34.38
CA GLY A 378 -0.21 18.46 -35.38
C GLY A 378 1.04 19.26 -35.00
N VAL A 379 1.22 19.58 -33.71
CA VAL A 379 2.47 20.16 -33.18
C VAL A 379 3.63 19.17 -33.30
N SER A 380 3.38 17.87 -33.09
CA SER A 380 4.41 16.83 -33.26
C SER A 380 4.83 16.65 -34.71
N GLU A 381 3.90 16.83 -35.67
CA GLU A 381 4.18 16.72 -37.10
C GLU A 381 4.88 17.99 -37.66
N SER A 382 4.53 19.18 -37.15
CA SER A 382 5.24 20.43 -37.50
C SER A 382 6.67 20.42 -36.97
N VAL A 383 6.89 19.95 -35.74
CA VAL A 383 8.23 19.78 -35.14
C VAL A 383 9.04 18.74 -35.94
N ARG A 384 8.41 17.65 -36.37
CA ARG A 384 9.07 16.63 -37.21
C ARG A 384 9.44 17.14 -38.60
N ARG A 385 8.64 18.02 -39.23
CA ARG A 385 8.98 18.68 -40.51
C ARG A 385 10.08 19.74 -40.38
N SER A 386 10.14 20.49 -39.27
CA SER A 386 11.22 21.46 -39.04
C SER A 386 12.58 20.82 -38.78
N VAL A 387 12.63 19.55 -38.35
CA VAL A 387 13.88 18.81 -38.12
C VAL A 387 14.39 18.12 -39.40
N THR A 388 13.56 17.95 -40.44
CA THR A 388 13.94 17.26 -41.70
C THR A 388 14.20 18.19 -42.89
N GLN A 389 14.18 19.51 -42.71
CA GLN A 389 14.54 20.45 -43.77
C GLN A 389 16.04 20.78 -43.70
N PRO A 390 16.87 20.36 -44.68
CA PRO A 390 18.28 20.72 -44.71
C PRO A 390 18.43 22.22 -45.05
N GLU A 391 19.27 22.94 -44.30
CA GLU A 391 19.73 24.28 -44.66
C GLU A 391 20.40 24.25 -46.03
N ASP A 392 19.69 24.64 -47.08
CA ASP A 392 20.31 25.02 -48.35
C ASP A 392 20.68 26.51 -48.26
N ARG A 393 21.88 26.77 -47.74
CA ARG A 393 22.54 28.07 -47.86
C ARG A 393 23.40 28.08 -49.11
N ARG A 394 23.03 28.88 -50.09
CA ARG A 394 23.96 29.56 -51.00
C ARG A 394 23.50 30.98 -51.27
#